data_AF-A0A151IMJ9-F1
#
_entry.id   AF-A0A151IMJ9-F1
#
_cell.length_a   1.000
_cell.length_b   1.000
_cell.length_c   1.000
_cell.angle_alpha   90.00
_cell.angle_beta   90.00
_cell.angle_gamma   90.00
#
_symmetry.space_group_name_H-M   'P 1'
#
loop_
_entity.id
_entity.type
_entity.pdbx_description
1 polymer ?
#
loop_
_entity_poly.entity_id
_entity_poly.type
_entity_poly.pdbx_seq_one_letter_code
_entity_poly.pdbx_strand_id
1 'polypeptide(L)'
;PTSQELNILQDFEEFQSKEYIKNQALLYVAGYVAHRCRHELPSLGVPTKTLPPTDDWLSCISRGNCMYPSDELQVVAALMDNKFIAFHGENRFSKEYFIFDKLTDELLKCDDCFPRKILHLLVRTRTYIRQRQLNTQQKLRNSARKQKKNQTHMQ
;
A
#
# COMPACT_ATOMS: atom_id res chain seq x y z
N PRO A 1 -2.11 -2.78 36.83
CA PRO A 1 -2.12 -1.75 35.76
C PRO A 1 -3.13 -0.65 36.07
N THR A 2 -2.72 0.61 36.04
CA THR A 2 -3.65 1.74 36.12
C THR A 2 -4.45 1.86 34.82
N SER A 3 -5.64 2.47 34.84
CA SER A 3 -6.44 2.70 33.62
C SER A 3 -5.67 3.47 32.54
N GLN A 4 -4.74 4.33 32.96
CA GLN A 4 -3.88 5.10 32.06
C GLN A 4 -2.83 4.21 31.38
N GLU A 5 -2.20 3.28 32.10
CA GLU A 5 -1.30 2.28 31.53
C GLU A 5 -2.01 1.36 30.52
N LEU A 6 -3.25 0.94 30.82
CA LEU A 6 -4.04 0.11 29.89
C LEU A 6 -4.35 0.84 28.58
N ASN A 7 -4.68 2.13 28.64
CA ASN A 7 -4.93 2.93 27.45
C ASN A 7 -3.65 3.09 26.60
N ILE A 8 -2.49 3.30 27.23
CA ILE A 8 -1.21 3.41 26.52
C ILE A 8 -0.87 2.10 25.81
N LEU A 9 -1.10 0.95 26.47
CA LEU A 9 -0.89 -0.36 25.86
C LEU A 9 -1.81 -0.57 24.66
N GLN A 10 -3.09 -0.22 24.80
CA GLN A 10 -4.04 -0.32 23.70
C GLN A 10 -3.64 0.56 22.51
N ASP A 11 -3.25 1.81 22.75
CA ASP A 11 -2.80 2.73 21.69
C ASP A 11 -1.55 2.19 20.97
N PHE A 12 -0.62 1.60 21.72
CA PHE A 12 0.57 0.97 21.18
C PHE A 12 0.24 -0.26 20.33
N GLU A 13 -0.62 -1.15 20.81
CA GLU A 13 -1.07 -2.34 20.09
C GLU A 13 -1.80 -1.98 18.79
N GLU A 14 -2.67 -0.95 18.83
CA GLU A 14 -3.34 -0.45 17.64
C GLU A 14 -2.37 0.12 16.60
N PHE A 15 -1.38 0.88 17.05
CA PHE A 15 -0.35 1.45 16.17
C PHE A 15 0.47 0.35 15.50
N GLN A 16 0.97 -0.61 16.28
CA GLN A 16 1.72 -1.76 15.77
C GLN A 16 0.91 -2.57 14.76
N SER A 17 -0.37 -2.81 15.05
CA SER A 17 -1.28 -3.53 14.16
C SER A 17 -1.48 -2.79 12.83
N LYS A 18 -1.66 -1.46 12.87
CA LYS A 18 -1.82 -0.63 11.67
C LYS A 18 -0.55 -0.66 10.80
N GLU A 19 0.62 -0.51 11.41
CA GLU A 19 1.90 -0.56 10.71
C GLU A 19 2.18 -1.95 10.11
N TYR A 20 1.90 -3.03 10.86
CA TYR A 20 2.03 -4.39 10.35
C TYR A 20 1.15 -4.63 9.12
N ILE A 21 -0.14 -4.27 9.19
CA ILE A 21 -1.07 -4.42 8.06
C ILE A 21 -0.58 -3.62 6.85
N LYS A 22 -0.10 -2.40 7.07
CA LYS A 22 0.45 -1.54 6.01
C LYS A 22 1.65 -2.19 5.33
N ASN A 23 2.58 -2.73 6.11
CA ASN A 23 3.78 -3.40 5.59
C ASN A 23 3.43 -4.66 4.80
N GLN A 24 2.49 -5.48 5.28
CA GLN A 24 2.01 -6.66 4.56
C GLN A 24 1.28 -6.30 3.25
N ALA A 25 0.46 -5.24 3.26
CA ALA A 25 -0.18 -4.76 2.05
C ALA A 25 0.84 -4.25 1.02
N LEU A 26 1.91 -3.59 1.48
CA LEU A 26 2.97 -3.09 0.63
C LEU A 26 3.82 -4.22 0.05
N LEU A 27 4.11 -5.26 0.85
CA LEU A 27 4.75 -6.49 0.39
C LEU A 27 3.97 -7.12 -0.77
N TYR A 28 2.64 -7.19 -0.67
CA TYR A 28 1.77 -7.67 -1.75
C TYR A 28 1.85 -6.79 -3.01
N VAL A 29 1.89 -5.46 -2.86
CA VAL A 29 2.05 -4.53 -3.99
C VAL A 29 3.40 -4.71 -4.67
N ALA A 30 4.48 -4.84 -3.91
CA ALA A 30 5.82 -5.13 -4.43
C ALA A 30 5.84 -6.47 -5.17
N GLY A 31 5.22 -7.52 -4.60
CA GLY A 31 5.07 -8.83 -5.25
C GLY A 31 4.30 -8.75 -6.57
N TYR A 32 3.24 -7.95 -6.66
CA TYR A 32 2.53 -7.68 -7.91
C TYR A 32 3.44 -7.05 -8.97
N VAL A 33 4.26 -6.08 -8.58
CA VAL A 33 5.23 -5.43 -9.50
C VAL A 33 6.29 -6.43 -9.96
N ALA A 34 6.87 -7.20 -9.05
CA ALA A 34 7.82 -8.28 -9.38
C ALA A 34 7.21 -9.26 -10.39
N HIS A 35 5.98 -9.71 -10.17
CA HIS A 35 5.28 -10.57 -11.11
C HIS A 35 5.08 -9.92 -12.49
N ARG A 36 4.69 -8.66 -12.54
CA ARG A 36 4.45 -7.96 -13.81
C ARG A 36 5.72 -7.75 -14.62
N CYS A 37 6.86 -7.59 -13.95
CA CYS A 37 8.17 -7.36 -14.56
C CYS A 37 9.06 -8.61 -14.63
N ARG A 38 8.54 -9.79 -14.25
CA ARG A 38 9.32 -11.04 -14.10
C ARG A 38 10.12 -11.48 -15.33
N HIS A 39 9.66 -11.14 -16.53
CA HIS A 39 10.34 -11.48 -17.79
C HIS A 39 11.44 -10.48 -18.16
N GLU A 40 11.34 -9.26 -17.65
CA GLU A 40 12.30 -8.17 -17.93
C GLU A 40 13.40 -8.14 -16.87
N LEU A 41 13.06 -8.39 -15.61
CA LEU A 41 13.99 -8.38 -14.48
C LEU A 41 13.63 -9.50 -13.49
N PRO A 42 14.08 -10.74 -13.75
CA PRO A 42 13.77 -11.91 -12.90
C PRO A 42 14.25 -11.77 -11.45
N SER A 43 15.28 -10.95 -11.20
CA SER A 43 15.82 -10.69 -9.86
C SER A 43 14.85 -9.92 -8.95
N LEU A 44 13.74 -9.38 -9.47
CA LEU A 44 12.77 -8.62 -8.68
C LEU A 44 12.06 -9.44 -7.61
N GLY A 45 12.08 -10.76 -7.70
CA GLY A 45 11.45 -11.63 -6.73
C GLY A 45 11.41 -13.06 -7.19
N VAL A 46 10.91 -13.94 -6.32
CA VAL A 46 10.80 -15.37 -6.58
C VAL A 46 9.36 -15.85 -6.38
N PRO A 47 8.90 -16.89 -7.10
CA PRO A 47 7.60 -17.47 -6.83
C PRO A 47 7.51 -17.97 -5.39
N THR A 48 6.42 -17.68 -4.67
CA THR A 48 6.26 -18.09 -3.27
C THR A 48 6.34 -19.60 -3.06
N LYS A 49 5.96 -20.41 -4.07
CA LYS A 49 6.10 -21.88 -4.02
C LYS A 49 7.55 -22.38 -3.93
N THR A 50 8.54 -21.53 -4.23
CA THR A 50 9.97 -21.90 -4.15
C THR A 50 10.59 -21.50 -2.81
N LEU A 51 9.84 -20.80 -1.95
CA LEU A 51 10.30 -20.36 -0.65
C LEU A 51 9.91 -21.38 0.43
N PRO A 52 10.69 -21.48 1.53
CA PRO A 52 10.22 -22.15 2.73
C PRO A 52 8.97 -21.44 3.29
N PRO A 53 8.15 -22.13 4.08
CA PRO A 53 7.03 -21.49 4.76
C PRO A 53 7.51 -20.29 5.60
N THR A 54 6.89 -19.12 5.39
CA THR A 54 7.12 -17.90 6.18
C THR A 54 5.84 -17.48 6.88
N ASP A 55 5.99 -16.80 8.02
CA ASP A 55 4.86 -16.31 8.84
C ASP A 55 4.40 -14.90 8.43
N ASP A 56 4.34 -14.66 7.12
CA ASP A 56 3.83 -13.42 6.56
C ASP A 56 2.53 -13.64 5.80
N TRP A 57 1.73 -12.57 5.75
CA TRP A 57 0.39 -12.63 5.19
C TRP A 57 0.42 -13.03 3.70
N LEU A 58 1.43 -12.58 2.95
CA LEU A 58 1.57 -12.91 1.54
C LEU A 58 1.72 -14.42 1.35
N SER A 59 2.61 -15.07 2.10
CA SER A 59 2.77 -16.51 2.07
C SER A 59 1.50 -17.26 2.45
N CYS A 60 0.75 -16.78 3.45
CA CYS A 60 -0.54 -17.36 3.83
C CYS A 60 -1.58 -17.31 2.69
N ILE A 61 -1.69 -16.19 1.98
CA ILE A 61 -2.72 -16.03 0.92
C ILE A 61 -2.28 -16.57 -0.44
N SER A 62 -0.98 -16.75 -0.65
CA SER A 62 -0.43 -16.94 -1.99
C SER A 62 -0.80 -18.28 -2.64
N ARG A 63 -0.91 -19.34 -1.82
CA ARG A 63 -1.06 -20.73 -2.32
C ARG A 63 -0.01 -21.10 -3.39
N GLY A 64 1.18 -20.51 -3.32
CA GLY A 64 2.29 -20.75 -4.25
C GLY A 64 2.27 -19.95 -5.57
N ASN A 65 1.26 -19.11 -5.82
CA ASN A 65 1.05 -18.45 -7.12
C ASN A 65 1.38 -16.94 -7.14
N CYS A 66 1.80 -16.37 -6.01
CA CYS A 66 2.29 -14.99 -5.97
C CYS A 66 3.80 -14.96 -6.18
N MET A 67 4.32 -13.76 -6.41
CA MET A 67 5.75 -13.50 -6.33
C MET A 67 6.04 -12.88 -4.97
N TYR A 68 7.05 -13.40 -4.29
CA TYR A 68 7.68 -12.76 -3.16
C TYR A 68 8.72 -11.77 -3.67
N PRO A 69 8.60 -10.47 -3.36
CA PRO A 69 9.54 -9.47 -3.85
C PRO A 69 10.93 -9.64 -3.22
N SER A 70 11.97 -9.30 -3.97
CA SER A 70 13.34 -9.13 -3.47
C SER A 70 13.40 -8.08 -2.36
N ASP A 71 14.39 -8.18 -1.49
CA ASP A 71 14.57 -7.26 -0.36
C ASP A 71 14.79 -5.82 -0.87
N GLU A 72 15.53 -5.66 -1.96
CA GLU A 72 15.74 -4.36 -2.60
C GLU A 72 14.41 -3.75 -3.08
N LEU A 73 13.53 -4.57 -3.69
CA LEU A 73 12.23 -4.09 -4.13
C LEU A 73 11.31 -3.75 -2.96
N GLN A 74 11.42 -4.47 -1.83
CA GLN A 74 10.67 -4.16 -0.61
C GLN A 74 11.09 -2.80 -0.04
N VAL A 75 12.40 -2.54 0.05
CA VAL A 75 12.95 -1.25 0.51
C VAL A 75 12.46 -0.10 -0.37
N VAL A 76 12.52 -0.28 -1.69
CA VAL A 76 12.07 0.75 -2.63
C VAL A 76 10.56 0.95 -2.61
N ALA A 77 9.77 -0.11 -2.38
CA ALA A 77 8.34 0.04 -2.18
C ALA A 77 8.01 0.85 -0.91
N ALA A 78 8.75 0.65 0.19
CA ALA A 78 8.61 1.43 1.43
C ALA A 78 8.98 2.90 1.23
N LEU A 79 10.09 3.17 0.54
CA LEU A 79 10.47 4.52 0.16
C LEU A 79 9.41 5.18 -0.73
N MET A 80 8.87 4.45 -1.71
CA MET A 80 7.78 4.92 -2.57
C MET A 80 6.53 5.29 -1.79
N ASP A 81 6.09 4.46 -0.85
CA ASP A 81 4.90 4.78 -0.04
C ASP A 81 5.13 6.01 0.85
N ASN A 82 6.33 6.15 1.43
CA ASN A 82 6.69 7.34 2.21
C ASN A 82 6.67 8.61 1.36
N LYS A 83 7.28 8.61 0.16
CA LYS A 83 7.25 9.74 -0.78
C LYS A 83 5.83 10.03 -1.26
N PHE A 84 5.04 8.98 -1.51
CA PHE A 84 3.63 9.09 -1.91
C PHE A 84 2.79 9.79 -0.83
N ILE A 85 2.95 9.38 0.44
CA ILE A 85 2.25 9.99 1.58
C ILE A 85 2.72 11.43 1.78
N ALA A 86 4.02 11.71 1.68
CA ALA A 86 4.54 13.07 1.80
C ALA A 86 3.96 14.00 0.72
N PHE A 87 3.85 13.51 -0.52
CA PHE A 87 3.35 14.30 -1.65
C PHE A 87 1.83 14.51 -1.63
N HIS A 88 1.06 13.48 -1.27
CA HIS A 88 -0.42 13.53 -1.33
C HIS A 88 -1.10 13.81 0.01
N GLY A 89 -0.45 13.47 1.12
CA GLY A 89 -1.07 13.30 2.43
C GLY A 89 -1.81 11.96 2.58
N GLU A 90 -2.36 11.73 3.77
CA GLU A 90 -2.93 10.44 4.16
C GLU A 90 -4.23 10.06 3.42
N ASN A 91 -5.12 11.02 3.18
CA ASN A 91 -6.51 10.74 2.77
C ASN A 91 -7.01 11.62 1.61
N ARG A 92 -6.10 12.07 0.75
CA ARG A 92 -6.43 12.87 -0.44
C ARG A 92 -5.40 12.64 -1.54
N PHE A 93 -5.64 13.26 -2.68
CA PHE A 93 -4.62 13.47 -3.71
C PHE A 93 -4.18 14.94 -3.71
N SER A 94 -2.92 15.14 -4.05
CA SER A 94 -2.41 16.47 -4.41
C SER A 94 -3.16 16.95 -5.66
N LYS A 95 -3.37 18.27 -5.77
CA LYS A 95 -3.99 18.91 -6.94
C LYS A 95 -2.98 19.23 -8.05
N GLU A 96 -1.72 18.86 -7.87
CA GLU A 96 -0.68 19.08 -8.85
C GLU A 96 -0.88 18.25 -10.12
N TYR A 97 -0.31 18.74 -11.22
CA TYR A 97 -0.25 18.01 -12.49
C TYR A 97 0.90 17.00 -12.51
N PHE A 98 0.76 15.97 -13.36
CA PHE A 98 1.77 14.94 -13.63
C PHE A 98 2.27 14.22 -12.37
N ILE A 99 1.33 13.90 -11.46
CA ILE A 99 1.66 13.30 -10.15
C ILE A 99 2.45 11.99 -10.25
N PHE A 100 2.21 11.19 -11.29
CA PHE A 100 2.92 9.94 -11.50
C PHE A 100 4.40 10.19 -11.80
N ASP A 101 4.67 11.06 -12.76
CA ASP A 101 6.03 11.37 -13.19
C ASP A 101 6.82 12.05 -12.09
N LYS A 102 6.23 13.04 -11.41
CA LYS A 102 6.87 13.72 -10.28
C LYS A 102 7.28 12.76 -9.18
N LEU A 103 6.38 11.88 -8.73
CA LEU A 103 6.71 10.89 -7.71
C LEU A 103 7.76 9.89 -8.21
N THR A 104 7.73 9.52 -9.49
CA THR A 104 8.74 8.64 -10.06
C THR A 104 10.12 9.32 -10.12
N ASP A 105 10.17 10.60 -10.49
CA ASP A 105 11.39 11.41 -10.54
C ASP A 105 11.98 11.60 -9.14
N GLU A 106 11.14 11.82 -8.13
CA GLU A 106 11.59 11.91 -6.73
C GLU A 106 12.17 10.59 -6.21
N LEU A 107 11.69 9.44 -6.70
CA LEU A 107 12.26 8.15 -6.34
C LEU A 107 13.60 7.90 -7.01
N LEU A 108 13.74 8.27 -8.29
CA LEU A 108 15.00 8.15 -9.02
C LEU A 108 16.14 8.95 -8.36
N LYS A 109 15.83 10.08 -7.71
CA LYS A 109 16.85 10.84 -6.97
C LYS A 109 17.40 10.10 -5.74
N CYS A 110 16.70 9.08 -5.27
CA CYS A 110 17.03 8.33 -4.06
C CYS A 110 17.46 6.89 -4.35
N ASP A 111 17.19 6.39 -5.57
CA ASP A 111 17.49 5.03 -6.00
C ASP A 111 17.81 5.01 -7.50
N ASP A 112 19.07 4.68 -7.81
CA ASP A 112 19.55 4.47 -9.18
C ASP A 112 19.56 2.98 -9.59
N CYS A 113 19.05 2.10 -8.72
CA CYS A 113 19.13 0.65 -8.89
C CYS A 113 17.99 0.13 -9.78
N PHE A 114 16.80 0.73 -9.67
CA PHE A 114 15.64 0.30 -10.45
C PHE A 114 15.39 1.15 -11.70
N PRO A 115 15.15 0.51 -12.87
CA PRO A 115 14.64 1.19 -14.04
C PRO A 115 13.40 2.03 -13.74
N ARG A 116 13.34 3.25 -14.31
CA ARG A 116 12.21 4.18 -14.18
C ARG A 116 10.85 3.50 -14.35
N LYS A 117 10.71 2.57 -15.30
CA LYS A 117 9.47 1.85 -15.58
C LYS A 117 8.94 1.08 -14.37
N ILE A 118 9.82 0.48 -13.57
CA ILE A 118 9.46 -0.30 -12.36
C ILE A 118 8.99 0.65 -11.26
N LEU A 119 9.73 1.73 -11.02
CA LEU A 119 9.35 2.78 -10.06
C LEU A 119 8.00 3.41 -10.44
N HIS A 120 7.82 3.72 -11.72
CA HIS A 120 6.58 4.27 -12.24
C HIS A 120 5.40 3.31 -12.06
N LEU A 121 5.63 1.99 -12.23
CA LEU A 121 4.61 0.97 -12.01
C LEU A 121 4.21 0.86 -10.53
N LEU A 122 5.15 0.99 -9.59
CA LEU A 122 4.85 1.08 -8.16
C LEU A 122 3.95 2.28 -7.85
N VAL A 123 4.34 3.47 -8.29
CA VAL A 123 3.58 4.71 -8.09
C VAL A 123 2.17 4.60 -8.70
N ARG A 124 2.06 4.08 -9.93
CA ARG A 124 0.76 3.88 -10.60
C ARG A 124 -0.13 2.92 -9.82
N THR A 125 0.39 1.76 -9.43
CA THR A 125 -0.35 0.76 -8.66
C THR A 125 -0.89 1.36 -7.36
N ARG A 126 -0.02 2.04 -6.61
CA ARG A 126 -0.38 2.68 -5.33
C ARG A 126 -1.46 3.75 -5.48
N THR A 127 -1.36 4.57 -6.53
CA THR A 127 -2.34 5.60 -6.86
C THR A 127 -3.70 5.00 -7.16
N TYR A 128 -3.79 3.96 -7.99
CA TYR A 128 -5.07 3.33 -8.31
C TYR A 128 -5.72 2.68 -7.07
N ILE A 129 -4.91 2.08 -6.19
CA ILE A 129 -5.38 1.57 -4.90
C ILE A 129 -5.98 2.72 -4.06
N ARG A 130 -5.27 3.85 -3.91
CA ARG A 130 -5.78 5.02 -3.18
C ARG A 130 -7.07 5.57 -3.81
N GLN A 131 -7.14 5.68 -5.14
CA GLN A 131 -8.34 6.14 -5.83
C GLN A 131 -9.53 5.23 -5.53
N ARG A 132 -9.33 3.90 -5.58
CA ARG A 132 -10.38 2.93 -5.25
C ARG A 132 -10.83 3.07 -3.79
N GLN A 133 -9.91 3.25 -2.85
CA GLN A 133 -10.22 3.49 -1.44
C GLN A 133 -11.08 4.75 -1.26
N LEU A 134 -10.68 5.88 -1.85
CA LEU A 134 -11.42 7.15 -1.78
C LEU A 134 -12.82 7.03 -2.38
N ASN A 135 -12.95 6.37 -3.55
CA ASN A 135 -14.24 6.13 -4.19
C ASN A 135 -15.17 5.29 -3.30
N THR A 136 -14.65 4.25 -2.64
CA THR A 136 -15.42 3.42 -1.70
C THR A 136 -15.87 4.25 -0.49
N GLN A 137 -15.00 5.04 0.11
CA GLN A 137 -15.34 5.92 1.23
C GLN A 137 -16.43 6.94 0.86
N GLN A 138 -16.35 7.53 -0.34
CA GLN A 138 -17.36 8.46 -0.83
C GLN A 138 -18.72 7.77 -1.02
N LYS A 139 -18.75 6.55 -1.56
CA LYS A 139 -19.99 5.75 -1.67
C LYS A 139 -20.63 5.50 -0.31
N LEU A 140 -19.84 5.05 0.67
CA LEU A 140 -20.32 4.79 2.04
C LEU A 140 -20.90 6.07 2.68
N ARG A 141 -20.21 7.20 2.55
CA ARG A 141 -20.68 8.51 3.04
C ARG A 141 -22.01 8.92 2.40
N ASN A 142 -22.17 8.71 1.10
CA ASN A 142 -23.40 9.04 0.39
C ASN A 142 -24.57 8.14 0.82
N SER A 143 -24.34 6.84 0.99
CA SER A 143 -25.34 5.90 1.50
C SER A 143 -25.81 6.27 2.91
N ALA A 144 -24.88 6.59 3.82
CA ALA A 144 -25.21 7.02 5.18
C ALA A 144 -26.03 8.33 5.20
N ARG A 145 -25.71 9.30 4.32
CA ARG A 145 -26.49 10.53 4.17
C ARG A 145 -27.92 10.26 3.68
N LYS A 146 -28.09 9.31 2.75
CA LYS A 146 -29.42 8.92 2.24
C LYS A 146 -30.27 8.27 3.34
N GLN A 147 -29.69 7.37 4.14
CA GLN A 147 -30.39 6.73 5.26
C GLN A 147 -30.85 7.75 6.31
N LYS A 148 -29.98 8.72 6.67
CA LYS A 148 -30.35 9.78 7.61
C LYS A 148 -31.52 10.62 7.11
N LYS A 149 -31.50 11.06 5.83
CA LYS A 149 -32.60 11.82 5.23
C LYS A 149 -33.94 11.07 5.27
N ASN A 150 -33.92 9.76 5.01
CA ASN A 150 -35.13 8.94 5.04
C ASN A 150 -35.69 8.80 6.46
N GLN A 151 -34.83 8.71 7.48
CA GLN A 151 -35.26 8.65 8.89
C GLN A 151 -35.87 9.97 9.37
N THR A 152 -35.33 11.12 8.94
CA THR A 152 -35.86 12.44 9.29
C THR A 152 -37.20 12.75 8.60
N HIS A 153 -37.54 12.07 7.50
CA HIS A 153 -38.83 12.21 6.82
C HIS A 153 -39.93 11.28 7.35
N MET A 154 -39.60 10.33 8.22
CA MET A 154 -40.56 9.40 8.84
C MET A 154 -40.92 9.79 10.29
N GLN A 155 -40.37 10.89 10.79
CA GLN A 155 -40.70 11.52 12.07
C GLN A 155 -41.46 12.81 11.80
#